data_AF-A0A350LQ24-F1
#
_entry.id   AF-A0A350LQ24-F1
#
_cell.length_a   1.000
_cell.length_b   1.000
_cell.length_c   1.000
_cell.angle_alpha   90.00
_cell.angle_beta   90.00
_cell.angle_gamma   90.00
#
_symmetry.space_group_name_H-M   'P 1'
#
loop_
_entity.id
_entity.type
_entity.pdbx_description
1 polymer ?
#
loop_
_entity_poly.entity_id
_entity_poly.type
_entity_poly.pdbx_seq_one_letter_code
_entity_poly.pdbx_strand_id
1 'polypeptide(L)'
;MSDFDSNWAAKEESKRDWLAEHGMYAHEEEHSSCGVGLVVSIDGKPSRKVVQAGIDALKAIWHRGAVDADGKTGDGAGIHVQIPVPFFYDQIRRTGHEP
;
A
#
# COMPACT_ATOMS: atom_id res chain seq x y z
N MET A 1 -12.70 -8.69 18.90
CA MET A 1 -13.58 -7.57 18.53
C MET A 1 -12.98 -6.36 19.23
N SER A 2 -12.39 -5.43 18.50
CA SER A 2 -11.65 -4.29 19.08
C SER A 2 -12.61 -3.33 19.77
N ASP A 3 -12.30 -2.94 21.01
CA ASP A 3 -12.98 -1.84 21.69
C ASP A 3 -12.74 -0.54 20.90
N PHE A 4 -13.83 0.11 20.49
CA PHE A 4 -13.78 1.38 19.78
C PHE A 4 -13.72 2.51 20.82
N ASP A 5 -12.54 3.12 21.01
CA ASP A 5 -12.41 4.31 21.87
C ASP A 5 -12.96 5.53 21.13
N SER A 6 -14.19 5.92 21.47
CA SER A 6 -14.84 7.10 20.89
C SER A 6 -14.11 8.42 21.20
N ASN A 7 -13.21 8.43 22.18
CA ASN A 7 -12.45 9.61 22.60
C ASN A 7 -11.02 9.63 22.03
N TRP A 8 -10.65 8.65 21.20
CA TRP A 8 -9.31 8.57 20.62
C TRP A 8 -8.92 9.86 19.87
N ALA A 9 -9.81 10.38 19.03
CA ALA A 9 -9.53 11.54 18.20
C ALA A 9 -9.19 12.79 19.03
N ALA A 10 -9.98 13.07 20.07
CA ALA A 10 -9.77 14.22 20.96
C ALA A 10 -8.47 14.10 21.76
N LYS A 11 -8.11 12.89 22.21
CA LYS A 11 -6.85 12.65 22.93
C LYS A 11 -5.63 12.87 22.03
N GLU A 12 -5.68 12.41 20.77
CA GLU A 12 -4.58 12.61 19.83
C GLU A 12 -4.42 14.08 19.43
N GLU A 13 -5.52 14.83 19.31
CA GLU A 13 -5.49 16.28 19.07
C GLU A 13 -4.78 17.02 20.23
N SER A 14 -5.21 16.79 21.48
CA SER A 14 -4.56 17.40 22.65
C SER A 14 -3.08 17.04 22.78
N LYS A 15 -2.70 15.82 22.38
CA LYS A 15 -1.31 15.36 22.39
C LYS A 15 -0.47 16.07 21.33
N ARG A 16 -1.00 16.23 20.11
CA ARG A 16 -0.34 16.98 19.03
C ARG A 16 -0.12 18.44 19.41
N ASP A 17 -1.13 19.07 20.02
CA ASP A 17 -1.03 20.46 20.49
C ASP A 17 0.07 20.60 21.56
N TRP A 18 0.11 19.69 22.52
CA TRP A 18 1.16 19.69 23.53
C TRP A 18 2.57 19.52 22.90
N LEU A 19 2.71 18.63 21.91
CA LEU A 19 3.96 18.42 21.18
C LEU A 19 4.38 19.67 20.38
N ALA A 20 3.42 20.41 19.83
CA ALA A 20 3.67 21.64 19.10
C ALA A 20 4.12 22.77 20.04
N GLU A 21 3.51 22.87 21.23
CA GLU A 21 3.86 23.87 22.24
C GLU A 21 5.20 23.60 22.92
N HIS A 22 5.57 22.32 23.12
CA HIS A 22 6.70 21.92 23.98
C HIS A 22 7.83 21.19 23.23
N GLY A 23 7.76 21.08 21.91
CA GLY A 23 8.70 20.32 21.08
C GLY A 23 9.04 20.98 19.75
N MET A 24 9.60 20.19 18.82
CA MET A 24 9.90 20.60 17.43
C MET A 24 8.83 20.13 16.43
N TYR A 25 7.68 19.66 16.92
CA TYR A 25 6.58 19.24 16.07
C TYR A 25 5.81 20.47 15.56
N ALA A 26 5.41 20.46 14.29
CA ALA A 26 4.55 21.47 13.69
C ALA A 26 3.44 20.77 12.91
N HIS A 27 2.19 21.16 13.15
CA HIS A 27 1.01 20.54 12.49
C HIS A 27 1.09 20.70 10.96
N GLU A 28 1.61 21.83 10.49
CA GLU A 28 1.72 22.18 9.07
C GLU A 28 2.72 21.29 8.31
N GLU A 29 3.70 20.72 9.02
CA GLU A 29 4.77 19.87 8.46
C GLU A 29 4.42 18.36 8.58
N GLU A 30 3.26 18.00 9.14
CA GLU A 30 2.84 16.60 9.23
C GLU A 30 2.40 16.10 7.85
N HIS A 31 3.19 15.19 7.28
CA HIS A 31 2.93 14.62 5.96
C HIS A 31 2.97 13.10 5.99
N SER A 32 1.95 12.47 5.39
CA SER A 32 1.93 11.02 5.17
C SER A 32 2.80 10.65 3.96
N SER A 33 3.97 10.09 4.24
CA SER A 33 4.92 9.62 3.23
C SER A 33 4.72 8.14 2.93
N CYS A 34 3.66 7.79 2.18
CA CYS A 34 3.45 6.50 1.52
C CYS A 34 2.15 6.50 0.68
N GLY A 35 2.09 5.69 -0.38
CA GLY A 35 0.89 5.51 -1.21
C GLY A 35 0.23 4.14 -1.01
N VAL A 36 -1.09 4.12 -0.84
CA VAL A 36 -1.92 2.91 -0.89
C VAL A 36 -3.04 3.09 -1.89
N GLY A 37 -3.49 2.00 -2.52
CA GLY A 37 -4.54 2.05 -3.53
C GLY A 37 -5.17 0.69 -3.78
N LEU A 38 -6.35 0.71 -4.40
CA LEU A 38 -7.12 -0.48 -4.76
C LEU A 38 -7.68 -0.32 -6.17
N VAL A 39 -7.61 -1.39 -6.96
CA VAL A 39 -8.25 -1.47 -8.27
C VAL A 39 -9.16 -2.69 -8.27
N VAL A 40 -10.39 -2.52 -8.74
CA VAL A 40 -11.42 -3.56 -8.76
C VAL A 40 -12.14 -3.60 -10.11
N SER A 41 -12.52 -4.80 -10.56
CA SER A 41 -13.47 -4.95 -11.66
C SER A 41 -14.89 -4.93 -11.08
N ILE A 42 -15.70 -3.95 -11.47
CA ILE A 42 -17.06 -3.76 -10.92
C ILE A 42 -17.99 -4.92 -11.29
N ASP A 43 -17.74 -5.56 -12.44
CA ASP A 43 -18.50 -6.74 -12.89
C ASP A 43 -18.07 -8.05 -12.21
N GLY A 44 -17.07 -8.00 -11.32
CA GLY A 44 -16.53 -9.16 -10.60
C GLY A 44 -15.73 -10.14 -11.46
N LYS A 45 -15.49 -9.85 -12.75
CA LYS A 45 -14.76 -10.76 -13.64
C LYS A 45 -13.25 -10.55 -13.52
N PRO A 46 -12.46 -11.63 -13.36
CA PRO A 46 -11.00 -11.52 -13.37
C PRO A 46 -10.50 -10.93 -14.69
N SER A 47 -9.58 -9.97 -14.60
CA SER A 47 -9.02 -9.29 -15.77
C SER A 47 -7.57 -8.88 -15.55
N ARG A 48 -6.71 -9.16 -16.54
CA ARG A 48 -5.31 -8.71 -16.54
C ARG A 48 -5.19 -7.18 -16.47
N LYS A 49 -6.23 -6.45 -16.89
CA LYS A 49 -6.31 -4.99 -16.80
C LYS A 49 -6.21 -4.49 -15.35
N VAL A 50 -6.80 -5.21 -14.39
CA VAL A 50 -6.75 -4.84 -12.96
C VAL A 50 -5.31 -4.85 -12.46
N VAL A 51 -4.57 -5.93 -12.77
CA VAL A 51 -3.14 -6.05 -12.42
C VAL A 51 -2.31 -4.97 -13.12
N GLN A 52 -2.63 -4.63 -14.38
CA GLN A 52 -1.90 -3.60 -15.11
C GLN A 52 -2.08 -2.22 -14.50
N ALA A 53 -3.33 -1.86 -14.18
CA ALA A 53 -3.63 -0.61 -13.51
C ALA A 53 -2.96 -0.52 -12.12
N GLY A 54 -2.89 -1.62 -11.37
CA GLY A 54 -2.14 -1.67 -10.11
C GLY A 54 -0.64 -1.38 -10.29
N ILE A 55 -0.01 -1.96 -11.31
CA ILE A 55 1.41 -1.69 -11.64
C ILE A 55 1.60 -0.24 -12.09
N ASP A 56 0.71 0.28 -12.93
CA ASP A 56 0.79 1.65 -13.43
C ASP A 56 0.61 2.67 -12.29
N ALA A 57 -0.26 2.38 -11.32
CA ALA A 57 -0.40 3.17 -10.11
C ALA A 57 0.88 3.16 -9.26
N LEU A 58 1.51 2.00 -9.05
CA LEU A 58 2.78 1.91 -8.32
C LEU A 58 3.92 2.70 -9.00
N LYS A 59 3.92 2.78 -10.34
CA LYS A 59 4.87 3.60 -11.09
C LYS A 59 4.63 5.10 -10.94
N ALA A 60 3.45 5.53 -10.49
CA ALA A 60 3.10 6.95 -10.38
C ALA A 60 3.40 7.55 -8.99
N ILE A 61 3.82 6.74 -8.01
CA ILE A 61 3.96 7.17 -6.60
C ILE A 61 5.41 7.28 -6.11
N TRP A 62 6.41 7.17 -7.00
CA TRP A 62 7.84 7.23 -6.64
C TRP A 62 8.24 8.52 -5.89
N HIS A 63 7.56 9.64 -6.18
CA HIS A 63 7.81 10.93 -5.53
C HIS A 63 7.39 10.98 -4.05
N ARG A 64 6.74 9.92 -3.55
CA ARG A 64 6.27 9.79 -2.15
C ARG A 64 6.97 8.68 -1.37
N GLY A 65 7.90 7.97 -2.00
CA GLY A 65 8.73 6.95 -1.36
C GLY A 65 10.11 7.50 -1.02
N ALA A 66 10.76 6.92 -0.02
CA ALA A 66 12.20 7.15 0.15
C ALA A 66 12.93 6.55 -1.05
N VAL A 67 13.86 7.33 -1.60
CA VAL A 67 14.73 6.93 -2.72
C VAL A 67 16.16 7.08 -2.23
N ASP A 68 16.93 5.99 -2.30
CA ASP A 68 18.35 6.04 -1.98
C ASP A 68 19.15 6.69 -3.13
N ALA A 69 20.35 7.17 -2.82
CA ALA A 69 21.22 7.85 -3.78
C ALA A 69 21.69 6.96 -4.93
N ASP A 70 21.58 5.63 -4.80
CA ASP A 70 21.94 4.67 -5.85
C ASP A 70 20.93 4.59 -7.01
N GLY A 71 19.75 5.22 -6.86
CA GLY A 71 18.66 5.21 -7.84
C GLY A 71 17.99 3.84 -8.04
N LYS A 72 18.24 2.88 -7.15
CA LYS A 72 17.72 1.50 -7.20
C LYS A 72 17.00 1.09 -5.93
N THR A 73 17.52 1.52 -4.78
CA THR A 73 17.03 1.12 -3.46
C THR A 73 15.87 2.02 -3.04
N GLY A 74 14.83 1.38 -2.53
CA GLY A 74 13.70 2.02 -1.87
C GLY A 74 13.17 1.10 -0.77
N ASP A 75 12.40 1.65 0.17
CA ASP A 75 12.01 0.96 1.40
C ASP A 75 11.12 -0.27 1.16
N GLY A 76 10.28 -0.21 0.12
CA GLY A 76 9.43 -1.33 -0.30
C GLY A 76 8.25 -0.92 -1.17
N ALA A 77 7.87 -1.82 -2.07
CA ALA A 77 6.64 -1.73 -2.86
C ALA A 77 6.07 -3.13 -3.03
N GLY A 78 4.74 -3.24 -3.09
CA GLY A 78 4.06 -4.52 -3.20
C GLY A 78 2.70 -4.40 -3.90
N ILE A 79 2.26 -5.52 -4.46
CA ILE A 79 0.93 -5.67 -5.05
C ILE A 79 0.34 -6.98 -4.57
N HIS A 80 -0.88 -6.93 -4.04
CA HIS A 80 -1.66 -8.11 -3.66
C HIS A 80 -2.70 -8.38 -4.74
N VAL A 81 -2.75 -9.61 -5.25
CA VAL A 81 -3.67 -10.05 -6.30
C VAL A 81 -4.25 -11.41 -5.95
N GLN A 82 -5.39 -11.74 -6.58
CA GLN A 82 -5.92 -13.10 -6.54
C GLN A 82 -4.91 -14.08 -7.15
N ILE A 83 -4.85 -15.30 -6.61
CA ILE A 83 -4.00 -16.37 -7.13
C ILE A 83 -4.33 -16.63 -8.61
N PRO A 84 -3.39 -16.44 -9.55
CA PRO A 84 -3.59 -16.73 -10.96
C PRO A 84 -3.51 -18.25 -11.20
N VAL A 85 -4.57 -18.98 -10.86
CA VAL A 85 -4.63 -20.46 -10.94
C VAL A 85 -4.08 -21.03 -12.26
N PRO A 86 -4.44 -20.50 -13.46
CA PRO A 86 -3.89 -21.03 -14.72
C PRO A 86 -2.36 -20.97 -14.80
N PHE A 87 -1.73 -19.91 -14.28
CA PHE A 87 -0.27 -19.79 -14.26
C PHE A 87 0.39 -20.88 -13.42
N PHE A 88 -0.20 -21.20 -12.26
CA PHE A 88 0.31 -22.25 -11.38
C PHE A 88 0.09 -23.65 -11.95
N TYR A 89 -1.06 -23.88 -12.59
CA TYR A 89 -1.33 -25.14 -13.28
C TYR A 89 -0.31 -25.42 -14.39
N ASP A 90 0.08 -24.39 -15.14
CA ASP A 90 1.15 -24.53 -16.14
C ASP A 90 2.49 -24.90 -15.50
N GLN A 91 2.81 -24.38 -14.31
CA GLN A 91 4.03 -24.78 -13.59
C GLN A 91 3.97 -26.23 -13.09
N ILE A 92 2.81 -26.68 -12.60
CA ILE A 92 2.61 -28.06 -12.14
C ILE A 92 2.77 -29.04 -13.32
N ARG A 93 2.19 -28.73 -14.49
CA ARG A 93 2.36 -29.55 -15.69
C ARG A 93 3.82 -29.59 -16.17
N ARG A 94 4.54 -28.46 -16.08
CA ARG A 94 5.97 -28.40 -16.44
C ARG A 94 6.84 -29.32 -15.60
N THR A 95 6.44 -29.63 -14.37
CA THR A 95 7.16 -30.57 -13.51
C THR A 95 6.68 -32.01 -13.66
N GLY A 96 5.78 -32.30 -14.61
CA GLY A 96 5.29 -33.65 -14.92
C GLY A 96 4.13 -34.12 -14.05
N HIS A 97 3.48 -33.20 -13.33
CA HIS A 97 2.31 -33.49 -12.50
C HIS A 97 1.02 -32.97 -13.16
N GLU A 98 -0.13 -33.57 -12.80
CA GLU A 98 -1.44 -33.03 -13.18
C GLU A 98 -2.01 -32.19 -12.02
N PRO A 99 -2.39 -30.92 -12.28
CA PRO A 99 -2.90 -29.99 -11.27
C PRO A 99 -4.35 -30.19 -10.85
#